data_AF-A0A7C4CF57-F1
#
_entry.id   AF-A0A7C4CF57-F1
#
_cell.length_a   1.000
_cell.length_b   1.000
_cell.length_c   1.000
_cell.angle_alpha   90.00
_cell.angle_beta   90.00
_cell.angle_gamma   90.00
#
_symmetry.space_group_name_H-M   'P 1'
#
loop_
_entity.id
_entity.type
_entity.pdbx_description
1 polymer ?
#
loop_
_entity_poly.entity_id
_entity_poly.type
_entity_poly.pdbx_seq_one_letter_code
_entity_poly.pdbx_strand_id
1 'polypeptide(L)'
;IEELNFDEGKEGIEELREIVFYLEKMKVKAKIKIDLSLARGLDYYTGPIFEISAGSSIGSIAGGGRYDELIGIFAGRKIPATGISLGIERIIEIMKREKMVKEKKSKTEIFVATLNKEVLKNSLEIIQKLRENGIKTDFDLRERNLTRQLKYADSLGIPYVLIIGEKELSEKKFRLRDMKRKVEREVELSEVIKILKESS
;
A
#
# COMPACT_ATOMS: atom_id res chain seq x y z
N ILE A 1 48.01 17.42 -13.36
CA ILE A 1 46.70 17.12 -13.97
C ILE A 1 46.98 15.91 -14.84
N GLU A 2 46.87 14.73 -14.23
CA GLU A 2 46.96 13.45 -14.95
C GLU A 2 46.02 13.50 -16.16
N GLU A 3 46.47 12.91 -17.27
CA GLU A 3 45.78 12.92 -18.56
C GLU A 3 44.29 12.60 -18.35
N LEU A 4 43.43 13.59 -18.63
CA LEU A 4 42.01 13.34 -18.80
C LEU A 4 41.90 12.30 -19.92
N ASN A 5 41.56 11.05 -19.56
CA ASN A 5 41.41 9.96 -20.51
C ASN A 5 40.15 10.22 -21.34
N PHE A 6 40.32 11.01 -22.40
CA PHE A 6 39.21 11.51 -23.24
C PHE A 6 38.36 10.39 -23.82
N ASP A 7 38.89 9.17 -23.92
CA ASP A 7 38.20 8.04 -24.51
C ASP A 7 37.17 7.41 -23.56
N GLU A 8 37.45 7.31 -22.25
CA GLU A 8 36.45 6.88 -21.25
C GLU A 8 35.29 7.89 -21.14
N GLY A 9 35.62 9.18 -21.19
CA GLY A 9 34.60 10.25 -21.20
C GLY A 9 33.69 10.18 -22.43
N LYS A 10 34.23 9.84 -23.60
CA LYS A 10 33.42 9.63 -24.82
C LYS A 10 32.53 8.40 -24.70
N GLU A 11 33.06 7.29 -24.19
CA GLU A 11 32.29 6.06 -23.98
C GLU A 11 31.09 6.33 -23.06
N GLY A 12 31.30 6.99 -21.91
CA GLY A 12 30.22 7.35 -21.00
C GLY A 12 29.16 8.28 -21.62
N ILE A 13 29.56 9.20 -22.50
CA ILE A 13 28.61 10.08 -23.23
C ILE A 13 27.75 9.25 -24.20
N GLU A 14 28.34 8.30 -24.93
CA GLU A 14 27.58 7.45 -25.85
C GLU A 14 26.64 6.50 -25.10
N GLU A 15 27.09 5.90 -23.97
CA GLU A 15 26.21 5.11 -23.10
C GLU A 15 25.01 5.94 -22.60
N LEU A 16 25.23 7.19 -22.16
CA LEU A 16 24.15 8.08 -21.73
C LEU A 16 23.18 8.42 -22.86
N ARG A 17 23.68 8.64 -24.09
CA ARG A 17 22.82 8.88 -25.26
C ARG A 17 21.93 7.67 -25.56
N GLU A 18 22.51 6.48 -25.51
CA GLU A 18 21.78 5.23 -25.74
C GLU A 18 20.70 5.02 -24.68
N ILE A 19 21.02 5.25 -23.40
CA ILE A 19 20.05 5.19 -22.29
C ILE A 19 18.89 6.17 -22.52
N VAL A 20 19.18 7.43 -22.86
CA VAL A 20 18.13 8.44 -23.12
C VAL A 20 17.26 8.01 -24.30
N PHE A 21 17.86 7.53 -25.38
CA PHE A 21 17.13 7.01 -26.53
C PHE A 21 16.19 5.87 -26.14
N TYR A 22 16.64 4.90 -25.34
CA TYR A 22 15.79 3.81 -24.85
C TYR A 22 14.65 4.31 -23.97
N LEU A 23 14.91 5.23 -23.04
CA LEU A 23 13.88 5.81 -22.17
C LEU A 23 12.79 6.53 -22.98
N GLU A 24 13.16 7.25 -24.04
CA GLU A 24 12.23 7.89 -24.97
C GLU A 24 11.39 6.86 -25.74
N LYS A 25 12.02 5.80 -26.28
CA LYS A 25 11.30 4.73 -27.01
C LYS A 25 10.34 3.95 -26.10
N MET A 26 10.73 3.74 -24.84
CA MET A 26 9.89 3.13 -23.81
C MET A 26 8.77 4.06 -23.32
N LYS A 27 8.75 5.33 -23.74
CA LYS A 27 7.76 6.35 -23.33
C LYS A 27 7.70 6.51 -21.80
N VAL A 28 8.87 6.50 -21.15
CA VAL A 28 8.98 6.71 -19.71
C VAL A 28 8.42 8.10 -19.37
N LYS A 29 7.47 8.16 -18.43
CA LYS A 29 6.80 9.41 -18.03
C LYS A 29 7.58 10.22 -16.99
N ALA A 30 8.62 9.63 -16.40
CA ALA A 30 9.46 10.31 -15.42
C ALA A 30 10.26 11.44 -16.08
N LYS A 31 10.47 12.54 -15.35
CA LYS A 31 11.35 13.61 -15.80
C LYS A 31 12.80 13.15 -15.72
N ILE A 32 13.48 13.08 -16.85
CA ILE A 32 14.91 12.73 -16.93
C ILE A 32 15.73 14.02 -16.94
N LYS A 33 16.78 14.07 -16.11
CA LYS A 33 17.75 15.17 -16.08
C LYS A 33 19.14 14.54 -16.09
N ILE A 34 19.95 14.89 -17.08
CA ILE A 34 21.38 14.57 -17.05
C ILE A 34 22.05 15.58 -16.13
N ASP A 35 22.71 15.10 -15.08
CA ASP A 35 23.38 15.91 -14.08
C ASP A 35 24.83 15.44 -13.90
N LEU A 36 25.76 16.14 -14.54
CA LEU A 36 27.19 15.83 -14.48
C LEU A 36 27.81 16.16 -13.11
N SER A 37 27.08 16.82 -12.21
CA SER A 37 27.52 17.05 -10.82
C SER A 37 27.21 15.87 -9.90
N LEU A 38 26.40 14.91 -10.35
CA LEU A 38 26.09 13.72 -9.58
C LEU A 38 27.34 12.83 -9.53
N ALA A 39 27.96 12.75 -8.35
CA ALA A 39 29.05 11.84 -8.04
C ALA A 39 28.65 11.00 -6.83
N ARG A 40 28.55 9.67 -6.98
CA ARG A 40 28.15 8.74 -5.93
C ARG A 40 28.79 7.39 -6.14
N GLY A 41 29.06 6.67 -5.06
CA GLY A 41 29.52 5.28 -5.10
C GLY A 41 30.78 5.08 -5.95
N LEU A 42 31.72 6.02 -5.86
CA LEU A 42 32.96 6.05 -6.65
C LEU A 42 33.81 4.79 -6.44
N ASP A 43 33.61 4.11 -5.30
CA ASP A 43 34.36 2.90 -4.95
C ASP A 43 33.86 1.65 -5.69
N TYR A 44 32.69 1.68 -6.34
CA TYR A 44 32.09 0.47 -6.93
C TYR A 44 31.24 0.66 -8.19
N TYR A 45 30.77 1.87 -8.51
CA TYR A 45 30.11 2.09 -9.80
C TYR A 45 31.13 2.23 -10.92
N THR A 46 30.87 1.57 -12.04
CA THR A 46 31.76 1.45 -13.20
C THR A 46 31.14 1.99 -14.48
N GLY A 47 30.00 2.67 -14.39
CA GLY A 47 29.24 3.16 -15.54
C GLY A 47 28.14 4.12 -15.11
N PRO A 48 26.95 4.11 -15.74
CA PRO A 48 25.90 5.07 -15.44
C PRO A 48 25.43 4.94 -13.98
N ILE A 49 25.28 6.08 -13.33
CA ILE A 49 24.63 6.22 -12.02
C ILE A 49 23.35 7.04 -12.16
N PHE A 50 22.39 6.77 -11.30
CA PHE A 50 21.12 7.48 -11.31
C PHE A 50 20.61 7.71 -9.89
N GLU A 51 19.89 8.82 -9.76
CA GLU A 51 19.23 9.26 -8.54
C GLU A 51 17.79 9.64 -8.88
N ILE A 52 16.87 9.20 -8.02
CA ILE A 52 15.43 9.44 -8.18
C ILE A 52 15.00 10.31 -7.00
N SER A 53 14.37 11.45 -7.29
CA SER A 53 13.80 12.36 -6.29
C SER A 53 12.30 12.52 -6.48
N ALA A 54 11.58 12.79 -5.39
CA ALA A 54 10.14 13.03 -5.39
C ALA A 54 9.78 14.53 -5.52
N GLY A 55 10.71 15.35 -6.04
CA GLY A 55 10.60 16.81 -6.11
C GLY A 55 11.90 17.49 -5.69
N SER A 56 12.01 18.81 -5.92
CA SER A 56 13.24 19.57 -5.64
C SER A 56 13.53 19.81 -4.16
N SER A 57 12.51 19.79 -3.30
CA SER A 57 12.63 20.00 -1.85
C SER A 57 12.80 18.70 -1.06
N ILE A 58 12.72 17.55 -1.72
CA ILE A 58 12.76 16.24 -1.11
C ILE A 58 13.99 15.53 -1.68
N GLY A 59 14.97 15.24 -0.82
CA GLY A 59 16.18 14.53 -1.24
C GLY A 59 15.88 13.17 -1.89
N SER A 60 16.93 12.56 -2.44
CA SER A 60 16.92 11.23 -3.08
C SER A 60 16.01 10.20 -2.37
N ILE A 61 15.05 9.62 -3.09
CA ILE A 61 14.20 8.52 -2.62
C ILE A 61 14.68 7.16 -3.13
N ALA A 62 15.53 7.14 -4.14
CA ALA A 62 16.19 5.95 -4.64
C ALA A 62 17.45 6.34 -5.39
N GLY A 63 18.39 5.40 -5.47
CA GLY A 63 19.60 5.56 -6.26
C GLY A 63 20.14 4.22 -6.69
N GLY A 64 21.05 4.25 -7.66
CA GLY A 64 21.65 3.06 -8.19
C GLY A 64 22.61 3.37 -9.33
N GLY A 65 23.03 2.32 -10.01
CA GLY A 65 23.95 2.41 -11.12
C GLY A 65 24.48 1.05 -11.54
N ARG A 66 25.43 1.08 -12.47
CA ARG A 66 26.16 -0.09 -12.98
C ARG A 66 27.44 -0.33 -12.20
N TYR A 67 27.68 -1.56 -11.74
CA TYR A 67 28.80 -1.96 -10.87
C TYR A 67 29.39 -3.30 -11.31
N ASP A 68 30.21 -3.29 -12.36
CA ASP A 68 30.61 -4.53 -13.03
C ASP A 68 31.62 -5.39 -12.25
N GLU A 69 32.39 -4.77 -11.36
CA GLU A 69 33.48 -5.46 -10.63
C GLU A 69 33.05 -5.96 -9.25
N LEU A 70 31.94 -5.45 -8.69
CA LEU A 70 31.56 -5.68 -7.29
C LEU A 70 31.27 -7.16 -6.98
N ILE A 71 30.56 -7.84 -7.88
CA ILE A 71 30.27 -9.27 -7.73
C ILE A 71 31.55 -10.09 -7.97
N GLY A 72 32.44 -9.61 -8.85
CA GLY A 72 33.67 -10.29 -9.22
C GLY A 72 34.67 -10.48 -8.08
N ILE A 73 34.68 -9.56 -7.11
CA ILE A 73 35.48 -9.66 -5.87
C ILE A 73 35.24 -11.00 -5.14
N PHE A 74 34.00 -11.49 -5.16
CA PHE A 74 33.62 -12.73 -4.47
C PHE A 74 33.55 -13.93 -5.42
N ALA A 75 33.18 -13.71 -6.69
CA ALA A 75 32.94 -14.78 -7.65
C ALA A 75 34.19 -15.24 -8.40
N GLY A 76 35.31 -14.52 -8.33
CA GLY A 76 36.55 -14.84 -9.06
C GLY A 76 36.45 -14.67 -10.57
N ARG A 77 35.39 -14.03 -11.07
CA ARG A 77 35.18 -13.67 -12.48
C ARG A 77 34.36 -12.39 -12.58
N LYS A 78 34.57 -11.60 -13.65
CA LYS A 78 33.77 -10.40 -13.90
C LYS A 78 32.29 -10.76 -14.16
N ILE A 79 31.38 -10.11 -13.43
CA ILE A 79 29.93 -10.28 -13.58
C ILE A 79 29.29 -8.88 -13.61
N PRO A 80 29.05 -8.32 -14.80
CA PRO A 80 28.37 -7.04 -14.97
C PRO A 80 27.01 -7.00 -14.30
N ALA A 81 26.70 -5.90 -13.63
CA ALA A 81 25.44 -5.75 -12.92
C ALA A 81 24.99 -4.29 -12.89
N THR A 82 23.68 -4.10 -12.89
CA THR A 82 23.04 -2.79 -12.66
C THR A 82 21.84 -3.00 -11.76
N GLY A 83 21.57 -2.04 -10.88
CA GLY A 83 20.48 -2.15 -9.93
C GLY A 83 20.17 -0.86 -9.23
N ILE A 84 19.04 -0.86 -8.54
CA ILE A 84 18.53 0.29 -7.80
C ILE A 84 18.25 -0.12 -6.36
N SER A 85 18.35 0.83 -5.43
CA SER A 85 17.90 0.69 -4.06
C SER A 85 16.87 1.78 -3.74
N LEU A 86 15.78 1.38 -3.10
CA LEU A 86 14.68 2.26 -2.72
C LEU A 86 14.79 2.64 -1.24
N GLY A 87 14.75 3.92 -0.93
CA GLY A 87 14.60 4.44 0.42
C GLY A 87 13.15 4.32 0.90
N ILE A 88 12.71 3.09 1.23
CA ILE A 88 11.31 2.79 1.58
C ILE A 88 10.81 3.68 2.73
N GLU A 89 11.60 3.89 3.77
CA GLU A 89 11.22 4.74 4.92
C GLU A 89 10.90 6.17 4.47
N ARG A 90 11.74 6.74 3.61
CA ARG A 90 11.56 8.09 3.06
C ARG A 90 10.34 8.16 2.15
N ILE A 91 10.12 7.14 1.32
CA ILE A 91 8.92 7.04 0.48
C ILE A 91 7.67 7.03 1.35
N ILE A 92 7.64 6.23 2.42
CA ILE A 92 6.51 6.16 3.36
C ILE A 92 6.28 7.52 4.02
N GLU A 93 7.33 8.21 4.47
CA GLU A 93 7.23 9.52 5.10
C GLU A 93 6.60 10.56 4.14
N ILE A 94 7.07 10.60 2.88
CA ILE A 94 6.50 11.47 1.84
C ILE A 94 5.03 11.11 1.60
N MET A 95 4.71 9.83 1.43
CA MET A 95 3.33 9.38 1.21
C MET A 95 2.40 9.78 2.35
N LYS A 96 2.88 9.74 3.60
CA LYS A 96 2.13 10.21 4.78
C LYS A 96 1.95 11.73 4.76
N ARG A 97 3.02 12.49 4.52
CA ARG A 97 2.99 13.97 4.48
C ARG A 97 2.06 14.49 3.39
N GLU A 98 2.13 13.91 2.20
CA GLU A 98 1.29 14.26 1.04
C GLU A 98 -0.10 13.62 1.10
N LYS A 99 -0.45 12.90 2.19
CA LYS A 99 -1.74 12.22 2.41
C LYS A 99 -2.14 11.28 1.26
N MET A 100 -1.14 10.66 0.61
CA MET A 100 -1.34 9.72 -0.49
C MET A 100 -1.91 8.38 -0.03
N VAL A 101 -1.77 8.06 1.27
CA VAL A 101 -2.31 6.84 1.87
C VAL A 101 -3.33 7.22 2.93
N LYS A 102 -4.53 6.63 2.85
CA LYS A 102 -5.49 6.66 3.95
C LYS A 102 -5.13 5.57 4.94
N GLU A 103 -4.69 5.95 6.14
CA GLU A 103 -4.49 5.01 7.23
C GLU A 103 -5.85 4.44 7.65
N LYS A 104 -6.17 3.24 7.17
CA LYS A 104 -7.27 2.44 7.70
C LYS A 104 -6.76 1.70 8.92
N LYS A 105 -7.36 1.96 10.10
CA LYS A 105 -7.03 1.23 11.33
C LYS A 105 -7.46 -0.23 11.31
N SER A 106 -8.43 -0.57 10.46
CA SER A 106 -8.86 -1.94 10.23
C SER A 106 -9.17 -2.21 8.76
N LYS A 107 -9.00 -3.46 8.35
CA LYS A 107 -9.49 -3.98 7.06
C LYS A 107 -10.92 -4.52 7.16
N THR A 108 -11.54 -4.53 8.34
CA THR A 108 -12.92 -4.99 8.57
C THR A 108 -13.90 -4.18 7.72
N GLU A 109 -14.76 -4.89 7.00
CA GLU A 109 -15.80 -4.34 6.12
C GLU A 109 -17.13 -4.21 6.87
N ILE A 110 -17.41 -5.14 7.79
CA ILE A 110 -18.62 -5.13 8.60
C ILE A 110 -18.34 -5.55 10.04
N PHE A 111 -18.92 -4.82 10.99
CA PHE A 111 -18.91 -5.18 12.41
C PHE A 111 -20.28 -5.71 12.81
N VAL A 112 -20.36 -6.88 13.45
CA VAL A 112 -21.62 -7.42 13.96
C VAL A 112 -21.81 -6.99 15.40
N ALA A 113 -22.79 -6.12 15.62
CA ALA A 113 -23.15 -5.61 16.93
C ALA A 113 -24.36 -6.34 17.48
N THR A 114 -24.27 -6.85 18.71
CA THR A 114 -25.32 -7.66 19.34
C THR A 114 -25.79 -7.05 20.65
N LEU A 115 -27.07 -7.20 21.00
CA LEU A 115 -27.63 -6.57 22.21
C LEU A 115 -27.18 -7.24 23.50
N ASN A 116 -26.97 -8.55 23.49
CA ASN A 116 -26.59 -9.34 24.65
C ASN A 116 -25.83 -10.61 24.24
N LYS A 117 -25.30 -11.34 25.24
CA LYS A 117 -24.48 -12.55 25.04
C LYS A 117 -25.23 -13.71 24.40
N GLU A 118 -26.53 -13.82 24.64
CA GLU A 118 -27.37 -14.88 24.07
C GLU A 118 -27.59 -14.65 22.58
N VAL A 119 -27.94 -13.42 22.20
CA VAL A 119 -28.00 -12.97 20.81
C VAL A 119 -26.67 -13.18 20.11
N LEU A 120 -25.54 -12.89 20.78
CA LEU A 120 -24.22 -13.16 20.21
C LEU A 120 -24.03 -14.64 19.87
N LYS A 121 -24.34 -15.56 20.77
CA LYS A 121 -24.23 -17.01 20.52
C LYS A 121 -25.03 -17.42 19.28
N ASN A 122 -26.27 -16.94 19.18
CA ASN A 122 -27.16 -17.22 18.04
C ASN A 122 -26.72 -16.51 16.75
N SER A 123 -25.90 -15.45 16.85
CA SER A 123 -25.38 -14.69 15.70
C SER A 123 -24.07 -15.24 15.14
N LEU A 124 -23.42 -16.21 15.81
CA LEU A 124 -22.14 -16.77 15.37
C LEU A 124 -22.24 -17.43 13.98
N GLU A 125 -23.36 -18.10 13.68
CA GLU A 125 -23.60 -18.68 12.35
C GLU A 125 -23.68 -17.60 11.25
N ILE A 126 -24.27 -16.45 11.56
CA ILE A 126 -24.37 -15.31 10.63
C ILE A 126 -22.99 -14.71 10.38
N ILE A 127 -22.21 -14.50 11.45
CA ILE A 127 -20.82 -14.02 11.36
C ILE A 127 -19.99 -14.97 10.50
N GLN A 128 -20.14 -16.29 10.69
CA GLN A 128 -19.43 -17.30 9.92
C GLN A 128 -19.83 -17.28 8.44
N LYS A 129 -21.12 -17.18 8.12
CA LYS A 129 -21.61 -17.06 6.73
C LYS A 129 -21.07 -15.84 6.00
N LEU A 130 -20.94 -14.70 6.69
CA LEU A 130 -20.31 -13.51 6.12
C LEU A 130 -18.85 -13.78 5.76
N ARG A 131 -18.09 -14.41 6.68
CA ARG A 131 -16.68 -14.77 6.47
C ARG A 131 -16.49 -15.77 5.34
N GLU A 132 -17.34 -16.79 5.24
CA GLU A 132 -17.34 -17.77 4.14
C GLU A 132 -17.59 -17.12 2.78
N ASN A 133 -18.28 -15.98 2.76
CA ASN A 133 -18.49 -15.17 1.57
C ASN A 133 -17.33 -14.20 1.27
N GLY A 134 -16.21 -14.31 1.98
CA GLY A 134 -15.01 -13.47 1.81
C GLY A 134 -15.11 -12.09 2.47
N ILE A 135 -16.17 -11.84 3.25
CA ILE A 135 -16.40 -10.54 3.89
C ILE A 135 -15.58 -10.48 5.18
N LYS A 136 -14.79 -9.42 5.33
CA LYS A 136 -13.97 -9.20 6.52
C LYS A 136 -14.86 -8.75 7.68
N THR A 137 -15.27 -9.70 8.51
CA THR A 137 -16.23 -9.49 9.59
C THR A 137 -15.59 -9.61 10.98
N ASP A 138 -15.85 -8.60 11.82
CA ASP A 138 -15.48 -8.57 13.24
C ASP A 138 -16.73 -8.41 14.13
N PHE A 139 -16.61 -8.68 15.43
CA PHE A 139 -17.72 -8.59 16.40
C PHE A 139 -17.20 -8.33 17.82
N ASP A 140 -18.11 -7.98 18.73
CA ASP A 140 -17.72 -7.66 20.10
C ASP A 140 -17.52 -8.92 20.97
N LEU A 141 -16.30 -9.10 21.49
CA LEU A 141 -15.96 -10.13 22.48
C LEU A 141 -15.98 -9.62 23.92
N ARG A 142 -16.19 -8.31 24.13
CA ARG A 142 -16.05 -7.65 25.43
C ARG A 142 -17.39 -7.36 26.11
N GLU A 143 -18.47 -7.91 25.58
CA GLU A 143 -19.85 -7.75 26.07
C GLU A 143 -20.22 -6.27 26.30
N ARG A 144 -19.73 -5.37 25.43
CA ARG A 144 -20.02 -3.95 25.47
C ARG A 144 -21.50 -3.73 25.12
N ASN A 145 -22.12 -2.69 25.68
CA ASN A 145 -23.43 -2.27 25.20
C ASN A 145 -23.38 -1.75 23.75
N LEU A 146 -24.54 -1.74 23.07
CA LEU A 146 -24.65 -1.36 21.66
C LEU A 146 -23.98 -0.01 21.35
N THR A 147 -24.19 1.01 22.19
CA THR A 147 -23.58 2.33 22.02
C THR A 147 -22.05 2.28 22.01
N ARG A 148 -21.45 1.49 22.90
CA ARG A 148 -19.99 1.30 22.95
C ARG A 148 -19.47 0.47 21.78
N GLN A 149 -20.23 -0.52 21.31
CA GLN A 149 -19.91 -1.28 20.11
C GLN A 149 -19.88 -0.39 18.85
N LEU A 150 -20.89 0.47 18.68
CA LEU A 150 -20.94 1.44 17.58
C LEU A 150 -19.77 2.42 17.62
N LYS A 151 -19.44 2.95 18.80
CA LYS A 151 -18.25 3.81 18.99
C LYS A 151 -16.95 3.09 18.67
N TYR A 152 -16.83 1.81 19.03
CA TYR A 152 -15.67 1.00 18.71
C TYR A 152 -15.52 0.81 17.19
N ALA A 153 -16.59 0.42 16.51
CA ALA A 153 -16.59 0.25 15.06
C ALA A 153 -16.24 1.56 14.32
N ASP A 154 -16.81 2.69 14.77
CA ASP A 154 -16.50 4.03 14.25
C ASP A 154 -15.02 4.40 14.46
N SER A 155 -14.47 4.13 15.65
CA SER A 155 -13.07 4.44 15.97
C SER A 155 -12.05 3.72 15.11
N LEU A 156 -12.44 2.56 14.55
CA LEU A 156 -11.66 1.74 13.62
C LEU A 156 -11.92 2.07 12.15
N GLY A 157 -12.90 2.93 11.86
CA GLY A 157 -13.30 3.31 10.50
C GLY A 157 -13.99 2.18 9.73
N ILE A 158 -14.71 1.29 10.44
CA ILE A 158 -15.47 0.20 9.82
C ILE A 158 -16.70 0.81 9.11
N PRO A 159 -16.91 0.53 7.80
CA PRO A 159 -17.94 1.25 7.03
C PRO A 159 -19.36 0.81 7.36
N TYR A 160 -19.56 -0.46 7.77
CA TYR A 160 -20.88 -1.01 8.06
C TYR A 160 -20.94 -1.68 9.44
N VAL A 161 -22.11 -1.56 10.09
CA VAL A 161 -22.43 -2.30 11.31
C VAL A 161 -23.74 -3.06 11.08
N LEU A 162 -23.72 -4.37 11.32
CA LEU A 162 -24.93 -5.21 11.36
C LEU A 162 -25.40 -5.33 12.79
N ILE A 163 -26.53 -4.73 13.10
CA ILE A 163 -27.12 -4.75 14.44
C ILE A 163 -28.10 -5.91 14.50
N ILE A 164 -27.89 -6.80 15.47
CA ILE A 164 -28.71 -7.98 15.71
C ILE A 164 -29.25 -7.92 17.15
N GLY A 165 -30.57 -7.98 17.27
CA GLY A 165 -31.30 -8.20 18.51
C GLY A 165 -32.14 -9.47 18.43
N GLU A 166 -32.93 -9.72 19.47
CA GLU A 166 -33.79 -10.91 19.56
C GLU A 166 -34.88 -10.91 18.48
N LYS A 167 -35.46 -9.74 18.21
CA LYS A 167 -36.46 -9.55 17.14
C LYS A 167 -35.85 -9.79 15.76
N GLU A 168 -34.66 -9.25 15.52
CA GLU A 168 -33.97 -9.41 14.23
C GLU A 168 -33.60 -10.87 13.95
N LEU A 169 -33.25 -11.64 14.99
CA LEU A 169 -33.00 -13.09 14.87
C LEU A 169 -34.27 -13.87 14.53
N SER A 170 -35.40 -13.58 15.19
CA SER A 170 -36.65 -14.32 14.94
C SER A 170 -37.23 -14.02 13.56
N GLU A 171 -37.14 -12.77 13.11
CA GLU A 171 -37.68 -12.31 11.82
C GLU A 171 -36.71 -12.52 10.65
N LYS A 172 -35.45 -12.93 10.92
CA LYS A 172 -34.35 -13.03 9.93
C LYS A 172 -34.11 -11.73 9.14
N LYS A 173 -34.42 -10.61 9.77
CA LYS A 173 -34.32 -9.25 9.23
C LYS A 173 -33.42 -8.44 10.14
N PHE A 174 -32.27 -8.04 9.62
CA PHE A 174 -31.21 -7.38 10.37
C PHE A 174 -31.18 -5.89 10.08
N ARG A 175 -30.64 -5.10 10.99
CA ARG A 175 -30.42 -3.67 10.74
C ARG A 175 -29.00 -3.42 10.31
N LEU A 176 -28.83 -3.00 9.05
CA LEU A 176 -27.54 -2.58 8.52
C LEU A 176 -27.42 -1.06 8.63
N ARG A 177 -26.42 -0.62 9.39
CA ARG A 177 -26.07 0.79 9.56
C ARG A 177 -24.88 1.15 8.69
N ASP A 178 -25.06 2.15 7.82
CA ASP A 178 -23.96 2.81 7.10
C ASP A 178 -23.33 3.85 8.04
N MET A 179 -22.08 3.62 8.44
CA MET A 179 -21.40 4.48 9.43
C MET A 179 -21.05 5.86 8.87
N LYS A 180 -20.88 5.97 7.55
CA LYS A 180 -20.57 7.24 6.88
C LYS A 180 -21.83 8.08 6.69
N ARG A 181 -22.91 7.47 6.20
CA ARG A 181 -24.19 8.17 5.96
C ARG A 181 -25.04 8.32 7.21
N LYS A 182 -24.76 7.52 8.25
CA LYS A 182 -25.55 7.43 9.50
C LYS A 182 -27.02 7.05 9.25
N VAL A 183 -27.26 6.22 8.24
CA VAL A 183 -28.59 5.71 7.89
C VAL A 183 -28.65 4.22 8.23
N GLU A 184 -29.78 3.80 8.76
CA GLU A 184 -30.09 2.39 9.04
C GLU A 184 -31.17 1.92 8.07
N ARG A 185 -31.04 0.66 7.62
CA ARG A 185 -32.08 -0.03 6.85
C ARG A 185 -32.22 -1.47 7.32
N GLU A 186 -33.42 -1.98 7.21
CA GLU A 186 -33.72 -3.39 7.40
C GLU A 186 -33.29 -4.17 6.15
N VAL A 187 -32.56 -5.25 6.34
CA VAL A 187 -31.98 -6.07 5.27
C VAL A 187 -31.96 -7.55 5.66
N GLU A 188 -32.01 -8.41 4.65
CA GLU A 188 -31.72 -9.84 4.83
C GLU A 188 -30.22 -10.11 4.73
N LEU A 189 -29.75 -11.25 5.24
CA LEU A 189 -28.34 -11.64 5.16
C LEU A 189 -27.83 -11.73 3.70
N SER A 190 -28.67 -12.22 2.80
CA SER A 190 -28.41 -12.29 1.35
C SER A 190 -28.12 -10.90 0.76
N GLU A 191 -28.92 -9.90 1.16
CA GLU A 191 -28.76 -8.52 0.74
C GLU A 191 -27.48 -7.90 1.31
N VAL A 192 -27.16 -8.14 2.59
CA VAL A 192 -25.88 -7.70 3.20
C VAL A 192 -24.68 -8.20 2.40
N ILE A 193 -24.69 -9.49 2.03
CA ILE A 193 -23.62 -10.09 1.24
C ILE A 193 -23.51 -9.42 -0.13
N LYS A 194 -24.63 -9.16 -0.79
CA LYS A 194 -24.66 -8.48 -2.10
C LYS A 194 -24.10 -7.05 -2.01
N ILE A 195 -24.57 -6.26 -1.04
CA ILE A 195 -24.13 -4.88 -0.82
C ILE A 195 -22.62 -4.81 -0.62
N LEU A 196 -22.07 -5.72 0.18
CA LEU A 196 -20.64 -5.73 0.51
C LEU A 196 -19.79 -6.22 -0.65
N LYS A 197 -20.25 -7.22 -1.42
CA LYS A 197 -19.53 -7.67 -2.62
C LYS A 197 -19.54 -6.66 -3.76
N GLU A 198 -20.59 -5.85 -3.89
CA GLU A 198 -20.65 -4.76 -4.89
C GLU A 198 -19.79 -3.54 -4.48
N SER A 199 -19.41 -3.45 -3.20
CA SER A 199 -18.64 -2.32 -2.64
C SER A 199 -17.14 -2.60 -2.52
N SER A 200 -16.70 -3.86 -2.72
CA SER A 200 -15.30 -4.31 -2.67
C SER A 200 -14.65 -4.27 -4.05
#